data_AF-A0ABD0ZAN2-F1
#
_entry.id   AF-A0ABD0ZAN2-F1
#
_cell.length_a   1.000
_cell.length_b   1.000
_cell.length_c   1.000
_cell.angle_alpha   90.00
_cell.angle_beta   90.00
_cell.angle_gamma   90.00
#
_symmetry.space_group_name_H-M   'P 1'
#
loop_
_entity.id
_entity.type
_entity.pdbx_description
1 polymer ?
#
loop_
_entity_poly.entity_id
_entity_poly.type
_entity_poly.pdbx_seq_one_letter_code
_entity_poly.pdbx_strand_id
1 'polypeptide(L)'
;MASKKVYVIIYGILGSSQSAIGAYFIGTISTIEKRFKMPSTSSGLIASAWDIGALCCAMLMAYFGSNGHKTRWVTTTAVIAAFSCFLRYVPHHLFGAGTESSSKIHGRNISDSLCDAKIIAEDSCSLESDGLATFIFLFIAHIALGIGTSTYHTLGAAYLDDNSLKNKVPILFALSTSLRMIGPSVGFLLASYTLKIYIDPDTKPSFDRDDPRWVGSWALGWMPLGVFHLIMAALMAFFPRTLPREALRRKSTAQTPKAIKKSFSVADFIATMKRLVNNKILMFNSFSSTFYTFGMIGYWIFMPKYMETQFRQSASTASLVTGSIGLIFTALGVIVSGAFISKFRPRPQYLAAWNVFTETVDIIGHFAFAFLGCPKDDLHGRELENGKWQLVADCNANCNCASSIKYDPICSMDKTTTFFSPCHGGCTISDIINGTKIFSNCSCIPDLQATDGACPVECQNQFIIFLMLLCGMKLLSATGRAGNILIQFRSVSPEDKSVSIALAEVLLCAVAYIPAPIIYGMLLDYSCLVWGEACGVTGNCWLYNGKILRYLLNFTASGNKTLKLLKFFAAMIY
;
A
#
# COMPACT_ATOMS: atom_id res chain seq x y z
N MET A 1 18.15 -16.46 -27.44
CA MET A 1 17.39 -15.99 -26.25
C MET A 1 17.87 -16.60 -24.92
N ALA A 2 18.21 -17.89 -24.82
CA ALA A 2 18.62 -18.52 -23.55
C ALA A 2 20.06 -18.17 -23.08
N SER A 3 20.26 -16.96 -22.57
CA SER A 3 21.50 -16.50 -21.92
C SER A 3 21.20 -16.03 -20.50
N LYS A 4 22.15 -16.21 -19.57
CA LYS A 4 22.03 -15.74 -18.18
C LYS A 4 21.78 -14.23 -18.07
N LYS A 5 22.34 -13.43 -18.99
CA LYS A 5 22.11 -11.97 -19.03
C LYS A 5 20.63 -11.67 -19.33
N VAL A 6 20.08 -12.36 -20.33
CA VAL A 6 18.68 -12.21 -20.75
C VAL A 6 17.74 -12.71 -19.65
N TYR A 7 18.08 -13.83 -18.99
CA TYR A 7 17.33 -14.33 -17.85
C TYR A 7 17.23 -13.30 -16.73
N VAL A 8 18.35 -12.70 -16.32
CA VAL A 8 18.36 -11.71 -15.23
C VAL A 8 17.52 -10.48 -15.56
N ILE A 9 17.52 -10.03 -16.81
CA ILE A 9 16.67 -8.91 -17.25
C ILE A 9 15.19 -9.31 -17.18
N ILE A 10 14.81 -10.44 -17.79
CA ILE A 10 13.41 -10.90 -17.82
C ILE A 10 12.90 -11.20 -16.41
N TYR A 11 13.69 -11.90 -15.61
CA TYR A 11 13.39 -12.18 -14.21
C TYR A 11 13.31 -10.89 -13.38
N GLY A 12 14.23 -9.94 -13.58
CA GLY A 12 14.17 -8.62 -12.93
C GLY A 12 12.87 -7.87 -13.26
N ILE A 13 12.52 -7.77 -14.54
CA ILE A 13 11.30 -7.08 -15.02
C ILE A 13 10.03 -7.80 -14.56
N LEU A 14 10.02 -9.15 -14.52
CA LEU A 14 8.93 -9.91 -13.94
C LEU A 14 8.73 -9.51 -12.47
N GLY A 15 9.81 -9.43 -11.69
CA GLY A 15 9.76 -8.92 -10.33
C GLY A 15 9.22 -7.50 -10.26
N SER A 16 9.69 -6.59 -11.14
CA SER A 16 9.20 -5.22 -11.20
C SER A 16 7.70 -5.17 -11.43
N SER A 17 7.16 -5.98 -12.33
CA SER A 17 5.72 -6.04 -12.58
C SER A 17 4.93 -6.51 -11.35
N GLN A 18 5.44 -7.50 -10.60
CA GLN A 18 4.80 -7.96 -9.34
C GLN A 18 4.76 -6.84 -8.30
N SER A 19 5.86 -6.13 -8.12
CA SER A 19 5.92 -5.01 -7.18
C SER A 19 5.11 -3.78 -7.64
N ALA A 20 4.95 -3.58 -8.95
CA ALA A 20 4.06 -2.57 -9.52
C ALA A 20 2.58 -2.86 -9.23
N ILE A 21 2.16 -4.12 -9.35
CA ILE A 21 0.78 -4.55 -9.00
C ILE A 21 0.46 -4.21 -7.54
N GLY A 22 1.39 -4.46 -6.62
CA GLY A 22 1.24 -4.08 -5.21
C GLY A 22 1.11 -2.58 -4.97
N ALA A 23 2.01 -1.80 -5.56
CA ALA A 23 1.98 -0.34 -5.41
C ALA A 23 0.75 0.31 -6.05
N TYR A 24 0.26 -0.26 -7.16
CA TYR A 24 -0.98 0.20 -7.80
C TYR A 24 -2.20 -0.03 -6.89
N PHE A 25 -2.28 -1.17 -6.21
CA PHE A 25 -3.31 -1.40 -5.18
C PHE A 25 -3.25 -0.30 -4.12
N ILE A 26 -2.07 -0.08 -3.54
CA ILE A 26 -1.86 0.88 -2.45
C ILE A 26 -2.26 2.30 -2.85
N GLY A 27 -1.89 2.75 -4.05
CA GLY A 27 -2.31 4.06 -4.56
C GLY A 27 -3.82 4.20 -4.76
N THR A 28 -4.54 3.11 -4.99
CA THR A 28 -5.97 3.12 -5.30
C THR A 28 -6.89 2.76 -4.12
N ILE A 29 -6.34 2.44 -2.94
CA ILE A 29 -7.10 2.01 -1.74
C ILE A 29 -8.22 2.99 -1.40
N SER A 30 -7.91 4.29 -1.27
CA SER A 30 -8.89 5.31 -0.85
C SER A 30 -10.06 5.42 -1.81
N THR A 31 -9.81 5.23 -3.11
CA THR A 31 -10.83 5.29 -4.15
C THR A 31 -11.74 4.06 -4.14
N ILE A 32 -11.15 2.87 -3.94
CA ILE A 32 -11.89 1.61 -3.79
C ILE A 32 -12.79 1.66 -2.54
N GLU A 33 -12.27 2.16 -1.41
CA GLU A 33 -13.02 2.33 -0.17
C GLU A 33 -14.21 3.28 -0.36
N LYS A 34 -14.00 4.46 -0.95
CA LYS A 34 -15.08 5.41 -1.25
C LYS A 34 -16.15 4.81 -2.15
N ARG A 35 -15.76 4.17 -3.26
CA ARG A 35 -16.70 3.63 -4.25
C ARG A 35 -17.59 2.52 -3.69
N PHE A 36 -17.03 1.62 -2.88
CA PHE A 36 -17.74 0.43 -2.38
C PHE A 36 -18.12 0.54 -0.90
N LYS A 37 -18.03 1.75 -0.33
CA LYS A 37 -18.35 2.04 1.07
C LYS A 37 -17.67 1.05 2.03
N MET A 38 -16.36 0.82 1.87
CA MET A 38 -15.60 -0.12 2.70
C MET A 38 -14.79 0.59 3.80
N PRO A 39 -14.73 0.05 5.03
CA PRO A 39 -13.86 0.56 6.09
C PRO A 39 -12.39 0.22 5.82
N SER A 40 -11.48 0.97 6.43
CA SER A 40 -10.02 0.81 6.25
C SER A 40 -9.49 -0.51 6.82
N THR A 41 -10.18 -1.07 7.82
CA THR A 41 -9.89 -2.40 8.36
C THR A 41 -10.03 -3.49 7.28
N SER A 42 -11.03 -3.37 6.41
CA SER A 42 -11.25 -4.30 5.30
C SER A 42 -10.15 -4.17 4.23
N SER A 43 -9.73 -2.96 3.87
CA SER A 43 -8.63 -2.76 2.93
C SER A 43 -7.29 -3.24 3.49
N GLY A 44 -7.07 -3.05 4.79
CA GLY A 44 -5.94 -3.64 5.53
C GLY A 44 -5.94 -5.17 5.44
N LEU A 45 -7.08 -5.82 5.65
CA LEU A 45 -7.22 -7.27 5.53
C LEU A 45 -6.98 -7.78 4.09
N ILE A 46 -7.44 -7.04 3.08
CA ILE A 46 -7.15 -7.33 1.66
C ILE A 46 -5.64 -7.24 1.38
N ALA A 47 -4.96 -6.20 1.88
CA ALA A 47 -3.52 -6.03 1.70
C ALA A 47 -2.75 -7.23 2.30
N SER A 48 -3.10 -7.65 3.51
CA SER A 48 -2.51 -8.80 4.20
C SER A 48 -2.73 -10.14 3.50
N ALA A 49 -3.76 -10.25 2.64
CA ALA A 49 -4.10 -11.49 1.95
C ALA A 49 -3.03 -11.94 0.94
N TRP A 50 -2.18 -11.02 0.45
CA TRP A 50 -0.99 -11.38 -0.32
C TRP A 50 -0.09 -12.29 0.52
N ASP A 51 0.33 -11.82 1.69
CA ASP A 51 1.26 -12.54 2.56
C ASP A 51 0.66 -13.85 3.07
N ILE A 52 -0.66 -13.89 3.32
CA ILE A 52 -1.38 -15.13 3.64
C ILE A 52 -1.24 -16.15 2.51
N GLY A 53 -1.51 -15.75 1.26
CA GLY A 53 -1.39 -16.63 0.09
C GLY A 53 0.05 -17.10 -0.14
N ALA A 54 1.03 -16.21 0.05
CA ALA A 54 2.44 -16.55 -0.06
C ALA A 54 2.87 -17.55 1.03
N LEU A 55 2.50 -17.33 2.29
CA LEU A 55 2.84 -18.17 3.42
C LEU A 55 2.30 -19.61 3.26
N CYS A 56 1.06 -19.77 2.79
CA CYS A 56 0.41 -21.07 2.61
C CYS A 56 1.08 -21.94 1.54
N CYS A 57 1.60 -21.33 0.47
CA CYS A 57 2.05 -22.07 -0.71
C CYS A 57 3.57 -22.02 -0.98
N ALA A 58 4.31 -21.06 -0.41
CA ALA A 58 5.73 -20.88 -0.71
C ALA A 58 6.58 -22.12 -0.40
N MET A 59 6.38 -22.75 0.78
CA MET A 59 7.14 -23.94 1.18
C MET A 59 6.82 -25.15 0.29
N LEU A 60 5.54 -25.39 0.00
CA LEU A 60 5.09 -26.49 -0.84
C LEU A 60 5.62 -26.34 -2.28
N MET A 61 5.48 -25.16 -2.86
CA MET A 61 5.95 -24.92 -4.22
C MET A 61 7.47 -24.92 -4.34
N ALA A 62 8.20 -24.45 -3.32
CA ALA A 62 9.65 -24.60 -3.27
C ALA A 62 10.06 -26.09 -3.23
N TYR A 63 9.39 -26.89 -2.40
CA TYR A 63 9.69 -28.33 -2.27
C TYR A 63 9.43 -29.09 -3.58
N PHE A 64 8.19 -29.05 -4.10
CA PHE A 64 7.83 -29.78 -5.32
C PHE A 64 8.48 -29.21 -6.58
N GLY A 65 8.65 -27.89 -6.64
CA GLY A 65 9.24 -27.23 -7.80
C GLY A 65 10.76 -27.36 -7.90
N SER A 66 11.45 -27.64 -6.79
CA SER A 66 12.92 -27.73 -6.76
C SER A 66 13.49 -28.84 -7.66
N ASN A 67 12.79 -29.98 -7.72
CA ASN A 67 13.12 -31.14 -8.55
C ASN A 67 12.55 -31.05 -9.97
N GLY A 68 11.64 -30.10 -10.21
CA GLY A 68 10.98 -29.90 -11.50
C GLY A 68 11.74 -28.96 -12.45
N HIS A 69 11.06 -28.59 -13.54
CA HIS A 69 11.54 -27.55 -14.44
C HIS A 69 11.27 -26.17 -13.80
N LYS A 70 12.24 -25.66 -13.03
CA LYS A 70 12.08 -24.44 -12.21
C LYS A 70 11.45 -23.25 -12.95
N THR A 71 11.88 -22.94 -14.17
CA THR A 71 11.30 -21.83 -14.98
C THR A 71 9.86 -22.05 -15.39
N ARG A 72 9.43 -23.30 -15.62
CA ARG A 72 8.02 -23.62 -15.89
C ARG A 72 7.16 -23.45 -14.64
N TRP A 73 7.65 -23.84 -13.46
CA TRP A 73 6.95 -23.55 -12.21
C TRP A 73 6.79 -22.03 -11.99
N VAL A 74 7.86 -21.27 -12.21
CA VAL A 74 7.80 -19.79 -12.15
C VAL A 74 6.80 -19.22 -13.16
N THR A 75 6.77 -19.79 -14.36
CA THR A 75 5.79 -19.40 -15.39
C THR A 75 4.37 -19.68 -14.93
N THR A 76 4.06 -20.89 -14.47
CA THR A 76 2.71 -21.29 -14.05
C THR A 76 2.18 -20.38 -12.96
N THR A 77 2.99 -20.06 -11.94
CA THR A 77 2.52 -19.18 -10.87
C THR A 77 2.48 -17.71 -11.30
N ALA A 78 3.40 -17.26 -12.17
CA ALA A 78 3.31 -15.92 -12.76
C ALA A 78 2.03 -15.75 -13.60
N VAL A 79 1.57 -16.81 -14.28
CA VAL A 79 0.26 -16.80 -14.96
C VAL A 79 -0.88 -16.65 -13.94
N ILE A 80 -0.84 -17.34 -12.79
CA ILE A 80 -1.81 -17.14 -11.70
C ILE A 80 -1.80 -15.69 -11.21
N ALA A 81 -0.62 -15.10 -11.02
CA ALA A 81 -0.49 -13.69 -10.65
C ALA A 81 -1.11 -12.75 -11.72
N ALA A 82 -0.93 -13.04 -13.01
CA ALA A 82 -1.55 -12.26 -14.10
C ALA A 82 -3.09 -12.36 -14.05
N PHE A 83 -3.64 -13.55 -13.87
CA PHE A 83 -5.09 -13.75 -13.71
C PHE A 83 -5.65 -13.03 -12.49
N SER A 84 -4.86 -12.91 -11.42
CA SER A 84 -5.26 -12.12 -10.26
C SER A 84 -5.49 -10.64 -10.58
N CYS A 85 -4.79 -10.06 -11.58
CA CYS A 85 -5.04 -8.69 -12.02
C CYS A 85 -6.40 -8.57 -12.73
N PHE A 86 -6.74 -9.52 -13.59
CA PHE A 86 -8.05 -9.54 -14.26
C PHE A 86 -9.18 -9.74 -13.24
N LEU A 87 -8.97 -10.56 -12.21
CA LEU A 87 -9.95 -10.73 -11.14
C LEU A 87 -10.22 -9.42 -10.37
N ARG A 88 -9.21 -8.55 -10.20
CA ARG A 88 -9.39 -7.22 -9.58
C ARG A 88 -10.18 -6.23 -10.44
N TYR A 89 -10.26 -6.47 -11.75
CA TYR A 89 -11.08 -5.65 -12.65
C TYR A 89 -12.58 -6.02 -12.58
N VAL A 90 -12.90 -7.27 -12.21
CA VAL A 90 -14.28 -7.81 -12.21
C VAL A 90 -15.27 -6.94 -11.43
N PRO A 91 -14.99 -6.45 -10.20
CA PRO A 91 -15.95 -5.62 -9.47
C PRO A 91 -16.38 -4.35 -10.22
N HIS A 92 -15.44 -3.71 -10.94
CA HIS A 92 -15.79 -2.53 -11.74
C HIS A 92 -16.64 -2.90 -12.96
N HIS A 93 -16.40 -4.06 -13.57
CA HIS A 93 -17.23 -4.54 -14.68
C HIS A 93 -18.66 -4.92 -14.22
N LEU A 94 -18.80 -5.51 -13.03
CA LEU A 94 -20.11 -5.93 -12.49
C LEU A 94 -20.92 -4.75 -11.96
N PHE A 95 -20.28 -3.84 -11.20
CA PHE A 95 -20.97 -2.79 -10.45
C PHE A 95 -20.79 -1.40 -11.07
N GLY A 96 -19.92 -1.25 -12.06
CA GLY A 96 -19.67 0.02 -12.76
C GLY A 96 -19.15 1.15 -11.86
N ALA A 97 -19.30 2.37 -12.34
CA ALA A 97 -19.00 3.60 -11.60
C ALA A 97 -19.94 3.85 -10.40
N GLY A 98 -21.02 3.09 -10.29
CA GLY A 98 -22.06 3.25 -9.26
C GLY A 98 -23.17 4.20 -9.68
N THR A 99 -24.28 4.16 -8.94
CA THR A 99 -25.43 5.06 -9.11
C THR A 99 -25.04 6.53 -8.99
N GLU A 100 -23.88 6.82 -8.39
CA GLU A 100 -23.31 8.16 -8.24
C GLU A 100 -22.96 8.87 -9.57
N SER A 101 -22.62 8.14 -10.64
CA SER A 101 -22.36 8.71 -11.98
C SER A 101 -23.64 8.80 -12.84
N SER A 102 -24.69 8.07 -12.47
CA SER A 102 -25.94 7.95 -13.22
C SER A 102 -27.04 8.89 -12.75
N SER A 103 -26.70 10.04 -12.17
CA SER A 103 -27.61 11.19 -12.23
C SER A 103 -27.64 11.73 -13.66
N LYS A 104 -28.13 10.90 -14.61
CA LYS A 104 -28.94 11.44 -15.69
C LYS A 104 -30.04 12.18 -14.95
N ILE A 105 -29.91 13.49 -14.92
CA ILE A 105 -30.97 14.43 -14.59
C ILE A 105 -32.09 14.09 -15.58
N HIS A 106 -32.92 13.11 -15.23
CA HIS A 106 -34.25 13.02 -15.78
C HIS A 106 -34.85 14.35 -15.38
N GLY A 107 -35.16 15.18 -16.37
CA GLY A 107 -35.80 16.47 -16.23
C GLY A 107 -37.12 16.31 -15.49
N ARG A 108 -37.02 16.23 -14.17
CA ARG A 108 -38.13 16.24 -13.23
C ARG A 108 -37.99 17.59 -12.54
N ASN A 109 -38.91 18.49 -12.90
CA ASN A 109 -39.17 19.71 -12.15
C ASN A 109 -39.60 19.31 -10.74
N ILE A 110 -38.64 19.05 -9.84
CA ILE A 110 -38.94 18.85 -8.43
C ILE A 110 -38.26 20.00 -7.71
N SER A 111 -39.11 20.92 -7.28
CA SER A 111 -38.95 21.68 -6.05
C SER A 111 -38.86 20.72 -4.85
N ASP A 112 -37.90 19.79 -4.87
CA ASP A 112 -37.54 19.02 -3.68
C ASP A 112 -36.69 19.98 -2.87
N SER A 113 -37.29 20.50 -1.82
CA SER A 113 -36.57 21.35 -0.87
C SER A 113 -35.31 20.59 -0.42
N LEU A 114 -34.15 21.23 -0.56
CA LEU A 114 -32.86 20.70 -0.09
C LEU A 114 -32.90 20.40 1.44
N CYS A 115 -33.78 21.10 2.16
CA CYS A 115 -34.26 20.77 3.51
C CYS A 115 -35.53 19.90 3.42
N ASP A 116 -35.70 18.89 4.26
CA ASP A 116 -36.66 17.79 4.06
C ASP A 116 -36.29 16.85 2.90
N ALA A 117 -34.98 16.71 2.61
CA ALA A 117 -34.45 15.63 1.78
C ALA A 117 -34.68 14.27 2.48
N LYS A 118 -35.95 13.83 2.52
CA LYS A 118 -36.42 12.65 3.23
C LYS A 118 -36.21 11.37 2.42
N ILE A 119 -36.02 11.43 1.11
CA ILE A 119 -35.93 10.23 0.28
C ILE A 119 -35.01 10.49 -0.93
N ILE A 120 -33.79 9.94 -0.88
CA ILE A 120 -33.35 8.98 -1.89
C ILE A 120 -32.82 7.78 -1.11
N ALA A 121 -33.70 7.17 -0.31
CA ALA A 121 -33.48 5.89 0.34
C ALA A 121 -34.07 4.74 -0.49
N GLU A 122 -34.16 4.91 -1.81
CA GLU A 122 -34.06 3.79 -2.75
C GLU A 122 -32.61 3.74 -3.30
N ASP A 123 -31.61 3.87 -2.42
CA ASP A 123 -30.39 3.10 -2.66
C ASP A 123 -30.86 1.64 -2.54
N SER A 124 -31.08 0.97 -3.67
CA SER A 124 -31.33 -0.46 -3.68
C SER A 124 -30.27 -1.11 -2.80
N CYS A 125 -30.65 -1.90 -1.80
CA CYS A 125 -29.73 -2.55 -0.85
C CYS A 125 -28.70 -3.48 -1.52
N SER A 126 -28.64 -3.52 -2.87
CA SER A 126 -27.55 -4.06 -3.65
C SER A 126 -26.19 -3.49 -3.26
N LEU A 127 -26.08 -2.25 -2.79
CA LEU A 127 -24.78 -1.65 -2.42
C LEU A 127 -24.04 -2.37 -1.29
N GLU A 128 -24.75 -2.94 -0.31
CA GLU A 128 -24.14 -3.79 0.73
C GLU A 128 -23.59 -5.07 0.10
N SER A 129 -24.35 -5.67 -0.83
CA SER A 129 -23.91 -6.84 -1.58
C SER A 129 -22.73 -6.53 -2.53
N ASP A 130 -22.67 -5.33 -3.11
CA ASP A 130 -21.59 -4.87 -3.99
C ASP A 130 -20.28 -4.73 -3.21
N GLY A 131 -20.35 -4.12 -2.01
CA GLY A 131 -19.21 -3.96 -1.12
C GLY A 131 -18.64 -5.30 -0.65
N LEU A 132 -19.50 -6.21 -0.18
CA LEU A 132 -19.09 -7.54 0.24
C LEU A 132 -18.53 -8.37 -0.93
N ALA A 133 -19.20 -8.36 -2.09
CA ALA A 133 -18.72 -9.08 -3.27
C ALA A 133 -17.36 -8.54 -3.73
N THR A 134 -17.19 -7.21 -3.75
CA THR A 134 -15.92 -6.57 -4.08
C THR A 134 -14.81 -6.96 -3.11
N PHE A 135 -15.10 -6.95 -1.80
CA PHE A 135 -14.16 -7.43 -0.79
C PHE A 135 -13.71 -8.87 -1.07
N ILE A 136 -14.64 -9.78 -1.35
CA ILE A 136 -14.35 -11.18 -1.66
C ILE A 136 -13.47 -11.30 -2.91
N PHE A 137 -13.82 -10.61 -4.01
CA PHE A 137 -13.02 -10.62 -5.24
C PHE A 137 -11.60 -10.11 -5.01
N LEU A 138 -11.45 -8.98 -4.33
CA LEU A 138 -10.13 -8.39 -4.05
C LEU A 138 -9.30 -9.26 -3.08
N PHE A 139 -9.94 -9.87 -2.09
CA PHE A 139 -9.29 -10.77 -1.13
C PHE A 139 -8.76 -12.04 -1.82
N ILE A 140 -9.61 -12.71 -2.63
CA ILE A 140 -9.21 -13.88 -3.43
C ILE A 140 -8.10 -13.51 -4.42
N ALA A 141 -8.19 -12.35 -5.08
CA ALA A 141 -7.16 -11.88 -5.99
C ALA A 141 -5.81 -11.62 -5.29
N HIS A 142 -5.81 -11.15 -4.04
CA HIS A 142 -4.58 -10.98 -3.26
C HIS A 142 -3.98 -12.31 -2.82
N ILE A 143 -4.78 -13.28 -2.41
CA ILE A 143 -4.31 -14.65 -2.17
C ILE A 143 -3.68 -15.23 -3.44
N ALA A 144 -4.38 -15.12 -4.58
CA ALA A 144 -3.88 -15.60 -5.87
C ALA A 144 -2.56 -14.90 -6.28
N LEU A 145 -2.40 -13.61 -5.98
CA LEU A 145 -1.14 -12.90 -6.18
C LEU A 145 -0.02 -13.43 -5.26
N GLY A 146 -0.32 -13.69 -3.98
CA GLY A 146 0.63 -14.28 -3.04
C GLY A 146 1.14 -15.65 -3.49
N ILE A 147 0.21 -16.53 -3.90
CA ILE A 147 0.53 -17.82 -4.51
C ILE A 147 1.37 -17.59 -5.78
N GLY A 148 0.92 -16.71 -6.67
CA GLY A 148 1.52 -16.45 -7.97
C GLY A 148 2.96 -15.91 -7.91
N THR A 149 3.28 -15.16 -6.86
CA THR A 149 4.59 -14.50 -6.65
C THR A 149 5.57 -15.34 -5.83
N SER A 150 5.13 -16.35 -5.08
CA SER A 150 6.00 -17.11 -4.18
C SER A 150 7.15 -17.88 -4.88
N THR A 151 6.95 -18.42 -6.08
CA THR A 151 8.02 -19.13 -6.82
C THR A 151 9.06 -18.19 -7.40
N TYR A 152 8.71 -16.91 -7.60
CA TYR A 152 9.66 -15.89 -8.02
C TYR A 152 10.80 -15.81 -7.00
N HIS A 153 10.45 -15.70 -5.72
CA HIS A 153 11.41 -15.59 -4.61
C HIS A 153 12.19 -16.88 -4.36
N THR A 154 11.62 -18.04 -4.65
CA THR A 154 12.22 -19.35 -4.34
C THR A 154 12.86 -20.00 -5.57
N LEU A 155 12.05 -20.49 -6.51
CA LEU A 155 12.50 -21.26 -7.67
C LEU A 155 13.19 -20.41 -8.74
N GLY A 156 12.77 -19.16 -8.94
CA GLY A 156 13.41 -18.24 -9.88
C GLY A 156 14.83 -17.90 -9.44
N ALA A 157 14.98 -17.58 -8.16
CA ALA A 157 16.27 -17.40 -7.51
C ALA A 157 17.14 -18.67 -7.63
N ALA A 158 16.60 -19.83 -7.29
CA ALA A 158 17.33 -21.10 -7.38
C ALA A 158 17.77 -21.44 -8.83
N TYR A 159 16.94 -21.15 -9.83
CA TYR A 159 17.31 -21.34 -11.23
C TYR A 159 18.51 -20.47 -11.64
N LEU A 160 18.54 -19.21 -11.20
CA LEU A 160 19.66 -18.30 -11.46
C LEU A 160 20.97 -18.83 -10.86
N ASP A 161 20.90 -19.34 -9.63
CA ASP A 161 22.02 -19.94 -8.91
C ASP A 161 22.53 -21.25 -9.52
N ASP A 162 21.63 -22.08 -10.06
CA ASP A 162 21.96 -23.36 -10.72
C ASP A 162 22.59 -23.19 -12.10
N ASN A 163 22.27 -22.08 -12.78
CA ASN A 163 22.65 -21.81 -14.16
C ASN A 163 23.75 -20.75 -14.32
N SER A 164 24.35 -20.34 -13.20
CA SER A 164 25.41 -19.34 -13.17
C SER A 164 26.61 -19.86 -12.38
N LEU A 165 27.79 -19.33 -12.69
CA LEU A 165 28.98 -19.57 -11.89
C LEU A 165 28.77 -18.97 -10.49
N LYS A 166 29.11 -19.73 -9.43
CA LYS A 166 28.91 -19.30 -8.03
C LYS A 166 29.54 -17.94 -7.71
N ASN A 167 30.67 -17.60 -8.34
CA ASN A 167 31.31 -16.28 -8.18
C ASN A 167 30.56 -15.12 -8.88
N LYS A 168 29.67 -15.41 -9.84
CA LYS A 168 28.85 -14.42 -10.56
C LYS A 168 27.40 -14.36 -10.06
N VAL A 169 26.95 -15.32 -9.27
CA VAL A 169 25.59 -15.36 -8.72
C VAL A 169 25.23 -14.10 -7.91
N PRO A 170 26.08 -13.60 -6.97
CA PRO A 170 25.73 -12.43 -6.16
C PRO A 170 25.44 -11.17 -6.97
N ILE A 171 26.25 -10.89 -8.01
CA ILE A 171 26.07 -9.70 -8.85
C ILE A 171 24.82 -9.81 -9.75
N LEU A 172 24.50 -11.03 -10.21
CA LEU A 172 23.29 -11.28 -11.00
C LEU A 172 22.02 -11.13 -10.15
N PHE A 173 22.06 -11.59 -8.89
CA PHE A 173 20.99 -11.35 -7.92
C PHE A 173 20.80 -9.87 -7.64
N ALA A 174 21.88 -9.15 -7.31
CA ALA A 174 21.81 -7.71 -7.04
C ALA A 174 21.20 -6.93 -8.21
N LEU A 175 21.55 -7.28 -9.46
CA LEU A 175 20.96 -6.67 -10.65
C LEU A 175 19.46 -6.96 -10.77
N SER A 176 19.04 -8.22 -10.58
CA SER A 176 17.61 -8.58 -10.64
C SER A 176 16.78 -7.90 -9.56
N THR A 177 17.29 -7.81 -8.32
CA THR A 177 16.61 -7.14 -7.21
C THR A 177 16.53 -5.63 -7.44
N SER A 178 17.56 -5.02 -8.04
CA SER A 178 17.53 -3.59 -8.39
C SER A 178 16.47 -3.28 -9.43
N LEU A 179 16.33 -4.13 -10.46
CA LEU A 179 15.25 -4.00 -11.44
C LEU A 179 13.88 -4.08 -10.76
N ARG A 180 13.69 -5.04 -9.84
CA ARG A 180 12.43 -5.18 -9.08
C ARG A 180 12.03 -3.90 -8.35
N MET A 181 12.99 -3.15 -7.80
CA MET A 181 12.72 -1.90 -7.06
C MET A 181 12.16 -0.76 -7.92
N ILE A 182 12.27 -0.85 -9.25
CA ILE A 182 11.62 0.11 -10.18
C ILE A 182 10.10 -0.09 -10.17
N GLY A 183 9.64 -1.32 -9.90
CA GLY A 183 8.24 -1.72 -9.94
C GLY A 183 7.30 -0.82 -9.13
N PRO A 184 7.53 -0.60 -7.83
CA PRO A 184 6.64 0.23 -7.01
C PRO A 184 6.46 1.66 -7.54
N SER A 185 7.53 2.29 -8.05
CA SER A 185 7.42 3.61 -8.66
C SER A 185 6.53 3.60 -9.91
N VAL A 186 6.67 2.58 -10.77
CA VAL A 186 5.78 2.42 -11.94
C VAL A 186 4.33 2.21 -11.51
N GLY A 187 4.08 1.40 -10.48
CA GLY A 187 2.72 1.14 -9.96
C GLY A 187 2.04 2.40 -9.42
N PHE A 188 2.75 3.19 -8.61
CA PHE A 188 2.21 4.46 -8.10
C PHE A 188 2.07 5.55 -9.17
N LEU A 189 2.97 5.60 -10.15
CA LEU A 189 2.82 6.51 -11.30
C LEU A 189 1.59 6.16 -12.13
N LEU A 190 1.35 4.86 -12.35
CA LEU A 190 0.14 4.38 -13.00
C LEU A 190 -1.10 4.71 -12.16
N ALA A 191 -1.07 4.52 -10.84
CA ALA A 191 -2.17 4.91 -9.95
C ALA A 191 -2.43 6.42 -10.01
N SER A 192 -1.40 7.24 -9.95
CA SER A 192 -1.51 8.69 -10.13
C SER A 192 -2.15 9.05 -11.47
N TYR A 193 -1.77 8.38 -12.56
CA TYR A 193 -2.34 8.62 -13.88
C TYR A 193 -3.82 8.22 -13.94
N THR A 194 -4.17 7.01 -13.51
CA THR A 194 -5.55 6.51 -13.59
C THR A 194 -6.50 7.25 -12.65
N LEU A 195 -6.01 7.70 -11.49
CA LEU A 195 -6.80 8.46 -10.52
C LEU A 195 -7.04 9.93 -10.92
N LYS A 196 -6.32 10.45 -11.92
CA LYS A 196 -6.64 11.76 -12.54
C LYS A 196 -7.85 11.70 -13.48
N ILE A 197 -8.23 10.51 -13.91
CA ILE A 197 -9.39 10.28 -14.75
C ILE A 197 -10.55 9.92 -13.83
N TYR A 198 -11.72 10.53 -14.05
CA TYR A 198 -12.92 10.22 -13.27
C TYR A 198 -13.32 8.76 -13.50
N ILE A 199 -13.98 8.14 -12.51
CA ILE A 199 -14.34 6.71 -12.54
C ILE A 199 -15.15 6.33 -13.79
N ASP A 200 -15.96 7.26 -14.29
CA ASP A 200 -16.72 7.15 -15.53
C ASP A 200 -16.14 8.16 -16.55
N PRO A 201 -15.43 7.69 -17.59
CA PRO A 201 -14.77 8.60 -18.54
C PRO A 201 -15.72 9.47 -19.36
N ASP A 202 -16.97 9.03 -19.53
CA ASP A 202 -17.96 9.71 -20.37
C ASP A 202 -18.70 10.83 -19.62
N THR A 203 -18.60 10.87 -18.29
CA THR A 203 -19.20 11.90 -17.46
C THR A 203 -18.15 12.89 -16.96
N LYS A 204 -18.43 14.18 -17.14
CA LYS A 204 -17.65 15.27 -16.55
C LYS A 204 -18.41 15.80 -15.34
N PRO A 205 -17.95 15.53 -14.11
CA PRO A 205 -18.60 16.09 -12.93
C PRO A 205 -18.46 17.62 -12.90
N SER A 206 -19.34 18.29 -12.18
CA SER A 206 -19.30 19.75 -11.96
C SER A 206 -18.20 20.20 -10.99
N PHE A 207 -17.46 19.25 -10.40
CA PHE A 207 -16.43 19.48 -9.40
C PHE A 207 -15.06 19.00 -9.88
N ASP A 208 -14.00 19.60 -9.34
CA ASP A 208 -12.61 19.32 -9.73
C ASP A 208 -12.02 18.10 -9.00
N ARG A 209 -10.84 17.64 -9.44
CA ARG A 209 -10.12 16.48 -8.91
C ARG A 209 -9.73 16.60 -7.44
N ASP A 210 -9.54 17.81 -6.96
CA ASP A 210 -9.19 18.08 -5.56
C ASP A 210 -10.43 18.08 -4.65
N ASP A 211 -11.64 17.95 -5.22
CA ASP A 211 -12.89 17.78 -4.47
C ASP A 211 -12.91 16.41 -3.73
N PRO A 212 -13.30 16.37 -2.45
CA PRO A 212 -13.42 15.14 -1.68
C PRO A 212 -14.31 14.05 -2.29
N ARG A 213 -15.31 14.44 -3.11
CA ARG A 213 -16.23 13.55 -3.83
C ARG A 213 -15.57 12.86 -5.03
N TRP A 214 -14.39 13.31 -5.45
CA TRP A 214 -13.69 12.70 -6.59
C TRP A 214 -13.36 11.23 -6.34
N VAL A 215 -13.82 10.38 -7.27
CA VAL A 215 -13.49 8.96 -7.34
C VAL A 215 -12.77 8.71 -8.65
N GLY A 216 -11.48 8.40 -8.57
CA GLY A 216 -10.65 8.12 -9.75
C GLY A 216 -10.94 6.77 -10.39
N SER A 217 -10.50 6.58 -11.63
CA SER A 217 -10.65 5.31 -12.38
C SER A 217 -9.67 4.23 -11.90
N TRP A 218 -9.89 3.73 -10.69
CA TRP A 218 -9.03 2.74 -10.03
C TRP A 218 -8.91 1.41 -10.79
N ALA A 219 -9.90 1.06 -11.62
CA ALA A 219 -9.92 -0.22 -12.33
C ALA A 219 -9.02 -0.24 -13.59
N LEU A 220 -8.76 0.93 -14.19
CA LEU A 220 -8.13 1.06 -15.50
C LEU A 220 -6.71 0.46 -15.57
N GLY A 221 -5.95 0.54 -14.48
CA GLY A 221 -4.57 0.05 -14.44
C GLY A 221 -4.43 -1.47 -14.33
N TRP A 222 -5.48 -2.21 -13.94
CA TRP A 222 -5.36 -3.66 -13.73
C TRP A 222 -5.17 -4.45 -15.03
N MET A 223 -5.84 -4.07 -16.11
CA MET A 223 -5.70 -4.71 -17.41
C MET A 223 -4.29 -4.61 -18.00
N PRO A 224 -3.69 -3.41 -18.17
CA PRO A 224 -2.35 -3.30 -18.73
C PRO A 224 -1.29 -3.97 -17.85
N LEU A 225 -1.44 -3.90 -16.51
CA LEU A 225 -0.55 -4.63 -15.58
C LEU A 225 -0.66 -6.15 -15.77
N GLY A 226 -1.87 -6.69 -15.88
CA GLY A 226 -2.13 -8.11 -16.09
C GLY A 226 -1.58 -8.62 -17.43
N VAL A 227 -1.83 -7.90 -18.53
CA VAL A 227 -1.30 -8.25 -19.86
C VAL A 227 0.21 -8.20 -19.88
N PHE A 228 0.81 -7.14 -19.33
CA PHE A 228 2.27 -7.03 -19.23
C PHE A 228 2.87 -8.17 -18.40
N HIS A 229 2.25 -8.51 -17.26
CA HIS A 229 2.70 -9.63 -16.42
C HIS A 229 2.61 -10.97 -17.16
N LEU A 230 1.55 -11.18 -17.95
CA LEU A 230 1.37 -12.38 -18.76
C LEU A 230 2.43 -12.50 -19.86
N ILE A 231 2.79 -11.40 -20.52
CA ILE A 231 3.90 -11.37 -21.49
C ILE A 231 5.20 -11.77 -20.81
N MET A 232 5.50 -11.22 -19.62
CA MET A 232 6.69 -11.57 -18.86
C MET A 232 6.69 -13.03 -18.41
N ALA A 233 5.53 -13.59 -18.03
CA ALA A 233 5.39 -15.00 -17.72
C ALA A 233 5.66 -15.87 -18.96
N ALA A 234 5.11 -15.53 -20.12
CA ALA A 234 5.36 -16.24 -21.37
C ALA A 234 6.85 -16.22 -21.76
N LEU A 235 7.53 -15.07 -21.59
CA LEU A 235 8.96 -14.95 -21.83
C LEU A 235 9.79 -15.86 -20.90
N MET A 236 9.36 -16.04 -19.65
CA MET A 236 10.00 -16.96 -18.71
C MET A 236 9.84 -18.44 -19.12
N ALA A 237 8.76 -18.78 -19.82
CA ALA A 237 8.47 -20.15 -20.26
C ALA A 237 9.51 -20.69 -21.26
N PHE A 238 10.12 -19.81 -22.05
CA PHE A 238 11.11 -20.18 -23.07
C PHE A 238 12.48 -20.56 -22.51
N PHE A 239 12.73 -20.35 -21.20
CA PHE A 239 14.01 -20.72 -20.62
C PHE A 239 14.10 -22.23 -20.37
N PRO A 240 15.18 -22.88 -20.87
CA PRO A 240 15.38 -24.33 -20.70
C PRO A 240 15.77 -24.68 -19.25
N ARG A 241 15.65 -25.96 -18.87
CA ARG A 241 16.03 -26.46 -17.52
C ARG A 241 17.44 -26.07 -17.13
N THR A 242 18.35 -26.17 -18.09
CA THR A 242 19.74 -25.76 -17.97
C THR A 242 20.11 -24.86 -19.15
N LEU A 243 20.78 -23.74 -18.88
CA LEU A 243 21.23 -22.85 -19.94
C LEU A 243 22.26 -23.56 -20.84
N PRO A 244 22.25 -23.33 -22.17
CA PRO A 244 23.12 -24.06 -23.11
C PRO A 244 24.61 -24.01 -22.75
N ARG A 245 25.11 -22.84 -22.33
CA ARG A 245 26.51 -22.67 -21.89
C ARG A 245 26.83 -23.45 -20.62
N GLU A 246 25.87 -23.55 -19.70
CA GLU A 246 26.03 -24.34 -18.47
C GLU A 246 25.98 -25.83 -18.78
N ALA A 247 25.09 -26.27 -19.67
CA ALA A 247 25.02 -27.65 -20.13
C ALA A 247 26.33 -28.11 -20.80
N LEU A 248 26.92 -27.26 -21.66
CA LEU A 248 28.22 -27.51 -22.26
C LEU A 248 29.34 -27.61 -21.21
N ARG A 249 29.36 -26.70 -20.22
CA ARG A 249 30.35 -26.74 -19.13
C ARG A 249 30.23 -28.02 -18.29
N ARG A 250 29.00 -28.44 -17.95
CA ARG A 250 28.78 -29.68 -17.18
C ARG A 250 29.28 -30.92 -17.93
N LYS A 251 29.10 -30.96 -19.25
CA LYS A 251 29.66 -32.00 -20.12
C LYS A 251 31.20 -31.95 -20.17
N SER A 252 31.80 -30.76 -20.29
CA SER A 252 33.26 -30.62 -20.41
C SER A 252 34.02 -30.90 -19.10
N THR A 253 33.38 -30.71 -17.96
CA THR A 253 34.05 -30.81 -16.64
C THR A 253 33.95 -32.21 -16.03
N ALA A 254 33.36 -33.19 -16.74
CA ALA A 254 32.98 -34.51 -16.19
C ALA A 254 32.26 -34.41 -14.83
N GLN A 255 31.64 -33.26 -14.55
CA GLN A 255 30.77 -33.05 -13.40
C GLN A 255 29.46 -33.72 -13.77
N THR A 256 29.42 -35.06 -13.66
CA THR A 256 28.17 -35.71 -13.26
C THR A 256 27.66 -34.91 -12.08
N PRO A 257 26.40 -34.47 -12.08
CA PRO A 257 25.85 -33.89 -10.87
C PRO A 257 25.97 -35.01 -9.85
N LYS A 258 26.91 -34.87 -8.89
CA LYS A 258 26.66 -35.42 -7.57
C LYS A 258 25.38 -34.72 -7.18
N ALA A 259 24.26 -35.38 -7.44
CA ALA A 259 23.07 -35.18 -6.66
C ALA A 259 23.59 -35.44 -5.25
N ILE A 260 23.95 -34.36 -4.56
CA ILE A 260 24.01 -34.39 -3.13
C ILE A 260 22.56 -34.69 -2.80
N LYS A 261 22.23 -35.98 -2.69
CA LYS A 261 21.12 -36.46 -1.89
C LYS A 261 21.50 -35.96 -0.49
N LYS A 262 21.23 -34.68 -0.21
CA LYS A 262 20.97 -34.28 1.15
C LYS A 262 19.77 -35.13 1.49
N SER A 263 19.98 -36.15 2.33
CA SER A 263 18.87 -36.75 3.04
C SER A 263 18.21 -35.59 3.77
N PHE A 264 17.13 -35.07 3.21
CA PHE A 264 16.30 -34.10 3.91
C PHE A 264 15.59 -34.89 5.01
N SER A 265 16.30 -35.11 6.10
CA SER A 265 15.73 -35.68 7.30
C SER A 265 14.94 -34.58 8.00
N VAL A 266 13.66 -34.85 8.30
CA VAL A 266 12.84 -33.95 9.12
C VAL A 266 13.52 -33.72 10.47
N ALA A 267 14.26 -34.71 10.99
CA ALA A 267 15.06 -34.57 12.20
C ALA A 267 16.19 -33.54 12.04
N ASP A 268 16.91 -33.53 10.91
CA ASP A 268 17.97 -32.54 10.64
C ASP A 268 17.38 -31.13 10.48
N PHE A 269 16.19 -31.01 9.87
CA PHE A 269 15.48 -29.75 9.78
C PHE A 269 15.04 -29.24 11.17
N ILE A 270 14.43 -30.10 11.99
CA ILE A 270 14.03 -29.75 13.36
C ILE A 270 15.26 -29.37 14.19
N ALA A 271 16.37 -30.10 14.07
CA ALA A 271 17.61 -29.79 14.76
C ALA A 271 18.19 -28.44 14.32
N THR A 272 18.17 -28.14 13.02
CA THR A 272 18.60 -26.85 12.46
C THR A 272 17.71 -25.71 12.93
N MET A 273 16.38 -25.89 12.92
CA MET A 273 15.43 -24.91 13.44
C MET A 273 15.63 -24.66 14.93
N LYS A 274 15.82 -25.71 15.73
CA LYS A 274 16.12 -25.60 17.16
C LYS A 274 17.44 -24.85 17.40
N ARG A 275 18.47 -25.08 16.57
CA ARG A 275 19.74 -24.33 16.63
C ARG A 275 19.54 -22.84 16.32
N LEU A 276 18.74 -22.51 15.30
CA LEU A 276 18.51 -21.14 14.89
C LEU A 276 17.64 -20.35 15.87
N VAL A 277 16.55 -20.95 16.37
CA VAL A 277 15.66 -20.31 17.36
C VAL A 277 16.39 -20.10 18.69
N ASN A 278 17.36 -20.95 19.04
CA ASN A 278 18.19 -20.76 20.23
C ASN A 278 19.36 -19.78 20.02
N ASN A 279 19.64 -19.36 18.78
CA ASN A 279 20.65 -18.34 18.52
C ASN A 279 20.10 -16.96 18.87
N LYS A 280 20.45 -16.49 20.08
CA LYS A 280 19.95 -15.23 20.65
C LYS A 280 20.23 -14.03 19.74
N ILE A 281 21.42 -13.94 19.15
CA ILE A 281 21.79 -12.83 18.25
C ILE A 281 20.88 -12.82 17.02
N LEU A 282 20.68 -13.99 16.39
CA LEU A 282 19.78 -14.12 15.24
C LEU A 282 18.35 -13.74 15.59
N MET A 283 17.81 -14.26 16.71
CA MET A 283 16.43 -13.99 17.10
C MET A 283 16.21 -12.53 17.47
N PHE A 284 17.09 -11.91 18.26
CA PHE A 284 16.96 -10.48 18.59
C PHE A 284 17.05 -9.60 17.35
N ASN A 285 17.99 -9.89 16.43
CA ASN A 285 18.10 -9.14 15.18
C ASN A 285 16.87 -9.35 14.28
N SER A 286 16.30 -10.55 14.25
CA SER A 286 15.10 -10.87 13.48
C SER A 286 13.87 -10.16 14.06
N PHE A 287 13.62 -10.26 15.37
CA PHE A 287 12.55 -9.52 16.04
C PHE A 287 12.70 -8.01 15.88
N SER A 288 13.91 -7.48 16.02
CA SER A 288 14.21 -6.07 15.77
C SER A 288 13.77 -5.66 14.36
N SER A 289 14.19 -6.40 13.33
CA SER A 289 13.79 -6.16 11.93
C SER A 289 12.27 -6.29 11.74
N THR A 290 11.62 -7.21 12.44
CA THR A 290 10.17 -7.40 12.41
C THR A 290 9.41 -6.22 12.98
N PHE A 291 9.75 -5.72 14.17
CA PHE A 291 9.08 -4.55 14.76
C PHE A 291 9.31 -3.29 13.93
N TYR A 292 10.51 -3.11 13.36
CA TYR A 292 10.75 -2.05 12.39
C TYR A 292 9.78 -2.13 11.20
N THR A 293 9.63 -3.33 10.64
CA THR A 293 8.79 -3.56 9.47
C THR A 293 7.31 -3.37 9.80
N PHE A 294 6.88 -3.81 10.99
CA PHE A 294 5.51 -3.59 11.48
C PHE A 294 5.17 -2.09 11.51
N GLY A 295 6.03 -1.27 12.12
CA GLY A 295 5.82 0.18 12.19
C GLY A 295 5.86 0.88 10.83
N MET A 296 6.50 0.27 9.83
CA MET A 296 6.69 0.87 8.50
C MET A 296 5.64 0.45 7.49
N ILE A 297 5.22 -0.82 7.47
CA ILE A 297 4.40 -1.35 6.38
C ILE A 297 2.98 -0.81 6.42
N GLY A 298 2.35 -0.75 7.59
CA GLY A 298 1.01 -0.17 7.73
C GLY A 298 1.01 1.33 7.40
N TYR A 299 2.03 2.06 7.88
CA TYR A 299 2.22 3.47 7.53
C TYR A 299 2.42 3.67 6.02
N TRP A 300 3.17 2.79 5.36
CA TRP A 300 3.41 2.87 3.92
C TRP A 300 2.16 2.54 3.08
N ILE A 301 1.39 1.51 3.45
CA ILE A 301 0.15 1.13 2.77
C ILE A 301 -0.89 2.25 2.84
N PHE A 302 -1.01 2.93 3.97
CA PHE A 302 -1.98 4.01 4.11
C PHE A 302 -1.39 5.41 3.89
N MET A 303 -0.15 5.51 3.39
CA MET A 303 0.52 6.80 3.15
C MET A 303 -0.24 7.70 2.17
N PRO A 304 -0.79 7.22 1.03
CA PRO A 304 -1.57 8.07 0.14
C PRO A 304 -2.79 8.66 0.87
N LYS A 305 -3.54 7.82 1.59
CA LYS A 305 -4.69 8.22 2.39
C LYS A 305 -4.33 9.20 3.53
N TYR A 306 -3.17 9.00 4.16
CA TYR A 306 -2.61 9.95 5.13
C TYR A 306 -2.37 11.32 4.48
N MET A 307 -1.79 11.38 3.28
CA MET A 307 -1.58 12.66 2.59
C MET A 307 -2.89 13.32 2.14
N GLU A 308 -3.86 12.53 1.66
CA GLU A 308 -5.20 13.01 1.30
C GLU A 308 -5.89 13.68 2.48
N THR A 309 -5.84 13.05 3.66
CA THR A 309 -6.51 13.53 4.87
C THR A 309 -5.76 14.70 5.54
N GLN A 310 -4.43 14.61 5.68
CA GLN A 310 -3.65 15.57 6.47
C GLN A 310 -3.27 16.86 5.73
N PHE A 311 -3.10 16.76 4.41
CA PHE A 311 -2.64 17.86 3.57
C PHE A 311 -3.62 18.22 2.47
N ARG A 312 -4.85 17.67 2.51
CA ARG A 312 -5.96 17.91 1.57
C ARG A 312 -5.51 17.74 0.10
N GLN A 313 -4.67 16.75 -0.15
CA GLN A 313 -4.18 16.45 -1.50
C GLN A 313 -5.14 15.49 -2.21
N SER A 314 -5.29 15.59 -3.52
CA SER A 314 -6.02 14.56 -4.28
C SER A 314 -5.29 13.22 -4.27
N ALA A 315 -6.04 12.12 -4.39
CA ALA A 315 -5.52 10.75 -4.41
C ALA A 315 -4.43 10.54 -5.47
N SER A 316 -4.53 11.25 -6.60
CA SER A 316 -3.51 11.23 -7.66
C SER A 316 -2.18 11.85 -7.21
N THR A 317 -2.20 13.04 -6.59
CA THR A 317 -0.99 13.73 -6.11
C THR A 317 -0.37 12.97 -4.93
N ALA A 318 -1.18 12.46 -4.02
CA ALA A 318 -0.73 11.63 -2.91
C ALA A 318 -0.01 10.35 -3.38
N SER A 319 -0.57 9.67 -4.39
CA SER A 319 0.06 8.50 -5.03
C SER A 319 1.35 8.86 -5.74
N LEU A 320 1.37 9.97 -6.50
CA LEU A 320 2.56 10.45 -7.20
C LEU A 320 3.71 10.68 -6.24
N VAL A 321 3.48 11.42 -5.16
CA VAL A 321 4.48 11.73 -4.14
C VAL A 321 4.99 10.47 -3.46
N THR A 322 4.09 9.58 -3.05
CA THR A 322 4.45 8.32 -2.36
C THR A 322 5.35 7.45 -3.23
N GLY A 323 5.07 7.37 -4.53
CA GLY A 323 5.79 6.49 -5.47
C GLY A 323 7.02 7.08 -6.15
N SER A 324 7.06 8.39 -6.37
CA SER A 324 8.20 9.03 -7.04
C SER A 324 9.22 9.51 -6.01
N ILE A 325 8.81 10.45 -5.15
CA ILE A 325 9.71 11.14 -4.23
C ILE A 325 10.28 10.16 -3.20
N GLY A 326 9.44 9.41 -2.49
CA GLY A 326 9.94 8.53 -1.42
C GLY A 326 10.88 7.41 -1.90
N LEU A 327 10.63 6.86 -3.08
CA LEU A 327 11.39 5.71 -3.62
C LEU A 327 12.68 6.13 -4.31
N ILE A 328 12.72 7.27 -5.00
CA ILE A 328 13.95 7.79 -5.63
C ILE A 328 15.02 8.08 -4.56
N PHE A 329 14.64 8.77 -3.47
CA PHE A 329 15.58 9.07 -2.38
C PHE A 329 16.03 7.81 -1.64
N THR A 330 15.16 6.81 -1.51
CA THR A 330 15.54 5.50 -0.97
C THR A 330 16.61 4.83 -1.87
N ALA A 331 16.43 4.86 -3.20
CA ALA A 331 17.39 4.27 -4.14
C ALA A 331 18.75 4.98 -4.10
N LEU A 332 18.75 6.32 -4.07
CA LEU A 332 19.97 7.12 -3.93
C LEU A 332 20.72 6.78 -2.64
N GLY A 333 20.02 6.63 -1.51
CA GLY A 333 20.64 6.31 -0.23
C GLY A 333 21.33 4.95 -0.22
N VAL A 334 20.74 3.93 -0.84
CA VAL A 334 21.36 2.60 -0.98
C VAL A 334 22.60 2.65 -1.89
N ILE A 335 22.54 3.38 -2.99
CA ILE A 335 23.68 3.50 -3.92
C ILE A 335 24.85 4.23 -3.26
N VAL A 336 24.59 5.36 -2.59
CA VAL A 336 25.60 6.15 -1.89
C VAL A 336 26.23 5.34 -0.75
N SER A 337 25.44 4.67 0.08
CA SER A 337 25.98 3.84 1.16
C SER A 337 26.76 2.64 0.63
N GLY A 338 26.28 1.99 -0.43
CA GLY A 338 26.98 0.89 -1.09
C GLY A 338 28.35 1.31 -1.63
N ALA A 339 28.44 2.47 -2.29
CA ALA A 339 29.69 3.03 -2.78
C ALA A 339 30.64 3.39 -1.62
N PHE A 340 30.13 4.02 -0.57
CA PHE A 340 30.90 4.38 0.62
C PHE A 340 31.48 3.15 1.32
N ILE A 341 30.66 2.14 1.61
CA ILE A 341 31.08 0.91 2.28
C ILE A 341 32.11 0.16 1.42
N SER A 342 31.92 0.13 0.10
CA SER A 342 32.84 -0.54 -0.81
C SER A 342 34.22 0.13 -0.87
N LYS A 343 34.26 1.47 -0.82
CA LYS A 343 35.50 2.26 -0.89
C LYS A 343 36.25 2.28 0.44
N PHE A 344 35.56 2.56 1.54
CA PHE A 344 36.19 2.81 2.84
C PHE A 344 36.27 1.57 3.74
N ARG A 345 35.48 0.53 3.46
CA ARG A 345 35.42 -0.73 4.22
C ARG A 345 35.41 -0.51 5.76
N PRO A 346 34.45 0.26 6.28
CA PRO A 346 34.39 0.61 7.69
C PRO A 346 34.29 -0.63 8.58
N ARG A 347 34.82 -0.54 9.81
CA ARG A 347 34.70 -1.62 10.80
C ARG A 347 33.22 -1.87 11.14
N PRO A 348 32.83 -3.11 11.48
CA PRO A 348 31.43 -3.44 11.79
C PRO A 348 30.80 -2.59 12.90
N GLN A 349 31.60 -2.18 13.89
CA GLN A 349 31.15 -1.32 14.99
C GLN A 349 30.65 0.05 14.50
N TYR A 350 31.35 0.67 13.54
CA TYR A 350 30.93 1.94 12.96
C TYR A 350 29.67 1.80 12.11
N LEU A 351 29.49 0.66 11.43
CA LEU A 351 28.26 0.35 10.69
C LEU A 351 27.07 0.18 11.63
N ALA A 352 27.25 -0.53 12.74
CA ALA A 352 26.22 -0.68 13.75
C ALA A 352 25.84 0.67 14.39
N ALA A 353 26.83 1.49 14.73
CA ALA A 353 26.60 2.85 15.26
C ALA A 353 25.85 3.74 14.26
N TRP A 354 26.21 3.68 12.97
CA TRP A 354 25.51 4.40 11.92
C TRP A 354 24.05 3.94 11.76
N ASN A 355 23.78 2.64 11.84
CA ASN A 355 22.42 2.11 11.80
C ASN A 355 21.58 2.67 12.96
N VAL A 356 22.10 2.62 14.19
CA VAL A 356 21.45 3.20 15.37
C VAL A 356 21.17 4.70 15.17
N PHE A 357 22.13 5.45 14.64
CA PHE A 357 21.96 6.88 14.34
C PHE A 357 20.81 7.12 13.34
N THR A 358 20.85 6.47 12.17
CA THR A 358 19.82 6.66 11.14
C THR A 358 18.42 6.26 11.61
N GLU A 359 18.33 5.23 12.46
CA GLU A 359 17.07 4.78 13.04
C GLU A 359 16.54 5.73 14.11
N THR A 360 17.43 6.30 14.92
CA THR A 360 17.07 7.33 15.90
C THR A 360 16.52 8.58 15.21
N VAL A 361 17.17 9.02 14.13
CA VAL A 361 16.69 10.13 13.30
C VAL A 361 15.32 9.80 12.68
N ASP A 362 15.11 8.57 12.22
CA ASP A 362 13.82 8.15 11.66
C ASP A 362 12.70 8.16 12.73
N ILE A 363 12.99 7.78 13.98
CA ILE A 363 12.05 7.89 15.11
C ILE A 363 11.72 9.37 15.38
N ILE A 364 12.73 10.22 15.53
CA ILE A 364 12.54 11.67 15.76
C ILE A 364 11.70 12.29 14.64
N GLY A 365 11.95 11.89 13.40
CA GLY A 365 11.18 12.38 12.25
C GLY A 365 9.71 11.96 12.26
N HIS A 366 9.38 10.72 12.68
CA HIS A 366 7.97 10.32 12.84
C HIS A 366 7.31 11.04 14.02
N PHE A 367 8.05 11.28 15.12
CA PHE A 367 7.57 12.16 16.18
C PHE A 367 7.28 13.58 15.66
N ALA A 368 8.15 14.14 14.82
CA ALA A 368 7.92 15.45 14.20
C ALA A 368 6.68 15.43 13.28
N PHE A 369 6.46 14.36 12.51
CA PHE A 369 5.26 14.19 11.68
C PHE A 369 3.96 14.17 12.48
N ALA A 370 3.96 13.71 13.73
CA ALA A 370 2.79 13.78 14.58
C ALA A 370 2.29 15.23 14.77
N PHE A 371 3.21 16.20 14.77
CA PHE A 371 2.89 17.63 14.93
C PHE A 371 2.80 18.39 13.61
N LEU A 372 3.17 17.76 12.49
CA LEU A 372 3.15 18.37 11.18
C LEU A 372 1.91 17.93 10.40
N GLY A 373 0.99 18.87 10.20
CA GLY A 373 -0.20 18.69 9.37
C GLY A 373 -0.99 19.97 9.37
N CYS A 374 -2.17 19.94 8.76
CA CYS A 374 -2.97 21.12 8.49
C CYS A 374 -4.18 21.21 9.43
N PRO A 375 -4.04 21.79 10.65
CA PRO A 375 -5.15 21.97 11.57
C PRO A 375 -5.99 23.17 11.10
N LYS A 376 -7.07 22.88 10.38
CA LYS A 376 -8.18 23.83 10.23
C LYS A 376 -9.45 23.06 10.51
N ASP A 377 -10.11 23.38 11.61
CA ASP A 377 -11.45 22.86 11.93
C ASP A 377 -12.44 23.68 11.10
N ASP A 378 -12.51 23.36 9.82
CA ASP A 378 -13.38 24.02 8.87
C ASP A 378 -14.77 23.37 8.79
N LEU A 379 -14.99 22.24 9.45
CA LEU A 379 -16.26 21.52 9.41
C LEU A 379 -17.29 22.11 10.39
N HIS A 380 -18.48 22.43 9.89
CA HIS A 380 -19.61 22.82 10.74
C HIS A 380 -20.08 21.67 11.63
N GLY A 381 -20.44 21.99 12.88
CA GLY A 381 -20.93 21.05 13.88
C GLY A 381 -20.03 20.99 15.10
N ARG A 382 -20.17 19.93 15.89
CA ARG A 382 -19.37 19.73 17.11
C ARG A 382 -19.03 18.26 17.33
N GLU A 383 -17.87 18.00 17.93
CA GLU A 383 -17.49 16.67 18.39
C GLU A 383 -18.26 16.31 19.68
N LEU A 384 -18.83 15.11 19.73
CA LEU A 384 -19.51 14.56 20.90
C LEU A 384 -18.52 13.81 21.80
N GLU A 385 -18.88 13.58 23.07
CA GLU A 385 -18.04 12.84 24.03
C GLU A 385 -17.71 11.40 23.59
N ASN A 386 -18.54 10.80 22.74
CA ASN A 386 -18.30 9.48 22.16
C ASN A 386 -17.38 9.48 20.93
N GLY A 387 -16.79 10.63 20.57
CA GLY A 387 -15.89 10.80 19.43
C GLY A 387 -16.59 10.90 18.06
N LYS A 388 -17.93 10.87 18.00
CA LYS A 388 -18.69 11.10 16.76
C LYS A 388 -18.90 12.59 16.54
N TRP A 389 -19.02 13.00 15.27
CA TRP A 389 -19.32 14.39 14.92
C TRP A 389 -20.83 14.63 14.78
N GLN A 390 -21.36 15.60 15.51
CA GLN A 390 -22.74 16.04 15.39
C GLN A 390 -22.86 17.11 14.30
N LEU A 391 -23.50 16.75 13.19
CA LEU A 391 -23.74 17.63 12.03
C LEU A 391 -24.99 18.51 12.18
N VAL A 392 -25.93 18.11 13.03
CA VAL A 392 -27.17 18.86 13.30
C VAL A 392 -26.94 19.86 14.44
N ALA A 393 -27.24 21.12 14.17
CA ALA A 393 -27.20 22.26 15.07
C ALA A 393 -28.56 22.99 15.06
N ASP A 394 -28.74 24.01 15.91
CA ASP A 394 -30.03 24.71 16.04
C ASP A 394 -30.51 25.33 14.72
N CYS A 395 -29.59 25.77 13.87
CA CYS A 395 -29.90 26.42 12.59
C CYS A 395 -30.42 25.46 11.51
N ASN A 396 -30.05 24.17 11.53
CA ASN A 396 -30.50 23.15 10.56
C ASN A 396 -31.40 22.07 11.19
N ALA A 397 -31.75 22.20 12.48
CA ALA A 397 -32.63 21.26 13.17
C ALA A 397 -33.99 21.08 12.48
N ASN A 398 -34.49 22.14 11.85
CA ASN A 398 -35.77 22.13 11.12
C ASN A 398 -35.66 21.59 9.69
N CYS A 399 -34.46 21.27 9.20
CA CYS A 399 -34.24 20.75 7.85
C CYS A 399 -34.35 19.23 7.72
N ASN A 400 -34.61 18.50 8.83
CA ASN A 400 -34.85 17.05 8.85
C ASN A 400 -33.87 16.23 7.98
N CYS A 401 -32.57 16.53 8.06
CA CYS A 401 -31.56 15.85 7.25
C CYS A 401 -31.46 14.37 7.61
N ALA A 402 -31.60 13.48 6.63
CA ALA A 402 -31.43 12.05 6.83
C ALA A 402 -30.00 11.71 7.27
N SER A 403 -29.84 10.75 8.19
CA SER A 403 -28.51 10.29 8.64
C SER A 403 -27.70 9.62 7.52
N SER A 404 -28.39 9.02 6.54
CA SER A 404 -27.80 8.38 5.37
C SER A 404 -27.59 9.33 4.18
N ILE A 405 -27.70 10.65 4.38
CA ILE A 405 -27.52 11.61 3.29
C ILE A 405 -26.09 11.52 2.75
N LYS A 406 -25.96 11.58 1.42
CA LYS A 406 -24.66 11.54 0.75
C LYS A 406 -23.81 12.73 1.19
N TYR A 407 -22.50 12.49 1.32
CA TYR A 407 -21.53 13.57 1.50
C TYR A 407 -21.45 14.43 0.23
N ASP A 408 -21.87 15.69 0.36
CA ASP A 408 -21.99 16.64 -0.74
C ASP A 408 -21.53 18.03 -0.27
N PRO A 409 -20.23 18.23 0.00
CA PRO A 409 -19.76 19.36 0.77
C PRO A 409 -20.08 20.69 0.08
N ILE A 410 -20.47 21.68 0.89
CA ILE A 410 -20.62 23.07 0.46
C ILE A 410 -19.75 23.98 1.32
N CYS A 411 -19.28 25.08 0.74
CA CYS A 411 -18.45 26.06 1.40
C CYS A 411 -19.18 27.39 1.51
N SER A 412 -19.17 27.99 2.69
CA SER A 412 -19.65 29.35 2.90
C SER A 412 -18.91 30.36 2.01
N MET A 413 -19.57 31.45 1.62
CA MET A 413 -19.01 32.47 0.73
C MET A 413 -17.74 33.15 1.27
N ASP A 414 -17.60 33.21 2.60
CA ASP A 414 -16.41 33.69 3.32
C ASP A 414 -15.22 32.71 3.28
N LYS A 415 -15.41 31.50 2.73
CA LYS A 415 -14.42 30.43 2.62
C LYS A 415 -13.86 29.92 3.95
N THR A 416 -14.62 30.08 5.04
CA THR A 416 -14.17 29.66 6.38
C THR A 416 -14.74 28.31 6.79
N THR A 417 -16.01 28.05 6.45
CA THR A 417 -16.79 26.93 7.00
C THR A 417 -17.35 26.04 5.90
N THR A 418 -16.94 24.77 5.94
CA THR A 418 -17.41 23.65 5.14
C THR A 418 -18.57 22.96 5.86
N PHE A 419 -19.67 22.70 5.15
CA PHE A 419 -20.80 21.91 5.64
C PHE A 419 -20.82 20.56 4.94
N PHE A 420 -21.32 19.53 5.63
CA PHE A 420 -21.33 18.16 5.10
C PHE A 420 -22.22 17.98 3.86
N SER A 421 -23.35 18.67 3.81
CA SER A 421 -24.25 18.70 2.66
C SER A 421 -25.06 20.00 2.62
N PRO A 422 -25.75 20.32 1.51
CA PRO A 422 -26.63 21.50 1.44
C PRO A 422 -27.74 21.49 2.50
N CYS A 423 -28.25 20.31 2.85
CA CYS A 423 -29.23 20.15 3.94
C CYS A 423 -28.64 20.57 5.28
N HIS A 424 -27.39 20.17 5.56
CA HIS A 424 -26.71 20.56 6.80
C HIS A 424 -26.32 22.06 6.82
N GLY A 425 -26.24 22.71 5.67
CA GLY A 425 -26.16 24.19 5.60
C GLY A 425 -27.51 24.89 5.80
N GLY A 426 -28.61 24.13 5.86
CA GLY A 426 -29.96 24.67 5.93
C GLY A 426 -30.42 25.37 4.66
N CYS A 427 -29.81 25.03 3.51
CA CYS A 427 -30.11 25.63 2.22
C CYS A 427 -31.43 25.08 1.68
N THR A 428 -32.17 25.91 0.94
CA THR A 428 -33.46 25.52 0.33
C THR A 428 -33.47 25.66 -1.19
N ILE A 429 -32.57 26.50 -1.75
CA ILE A 429 -32.49 26.78 -3.18
C ILE A 429 -31.11 26.36 -3.70
N SER A 430 -31.05 25.73 -4.88
CA SER A 430 -29.82 25.51 -5.63
C SER A 430 -29.95 26.04 -7.06
N ASP A 431 -29.02 26.91 -7.45
CA ASP A 431 -28.93 27.48 -8.79
C ASP A 431 -27.55 27.19 -9.39
N ILE A 432 -27.44 27.22 -10.71
CA ILE A 432 -26.15 27.11 -11.41
C ILE A 432 -25.87 28.45 -12.08
N ILE A 433 -24.89 29.18 -11.55
CA ILE A 433 -24.48 30.50 -12.06
C ILE A 433 -23.06 30.39 -12.63
N ASN A 434 -22.88 30.73 -13.91
CA ASN A 434 -21.59 30.67 -14.60
C ASN A 434 -20.90 29.28 -14.52
N GLY A 435 -21.67 28.20 -14.52
CA GLY A 435 -21.16 26.83 -14.38
C GLY A 435 -20.79 26.42 -12.96
N THR A 436 -20.95 27.30 -11.97
CA THR A 436 -20.76 26.99 -10.54
C THR A 436 -22.12 26.80 -9.88
N LYS A 437 -22.29 25.71 -9.13
CA LYS A 437 -23.51 25.46 -8.36
C LYS A 437 -23.46 26.28 -7.07
N ILE A 438 -24.46 27.14 -6.89
CA ILE A 438 -24.62 28.05 -5.76
C ILE A 438 -25.87 27.67 -5.00
N PHE A 439 -25.77 27.61 -3.68
CA PHE A 439 -26.88 27.33 -2.79
C PHE A 439 -27.28 28.63 -2.10
N SER A 440 -28.59 28.87 -1.99
CA SER A 440 -29.15 30.08 -1.40
C SER A 440 -30.17 29.76 -0.32
N ASN A 441 -30.45 30.78 0.51
CA ASN A 441 -31.36 30.70 1.64
C ASN A 441 -30.93 29.59 2.63
N CYS A 442 -29.65 29.63 2.99
CA CYS A 442 -28.99 28.70 3.91
C CYS A 442 -29.02 29.23 5.35
N SER A 443 -29.85 28.66 6.22
CA SER A 443 -30.05 29.17 7.59
C SER A 443 -28.83 29.09 8.50
N CYS A 444 -27.87 28.19 8.22
CA CYS A 444 -26.66 28.04 9.02
C CYS A 444 -25.49 28.91 8.54
N ILE A 445 -25.69 29.74 7.51
CA ILE A 445 -24.64 30.54 6.89
C ILE A 445 -24.97 32.03 7.04
N PRO A 446 -24.08 32.87 7.58
CA PRO A 446 -24.36 34.30 7.79
C PRO A 446 -24.80 35.05 6.52
N ASP A 447 -24.16 34.76 5.39
CA ASP A 447 -24.46 35.38 4.10
C ASP A 447 -25.60 34.68 3.32
N LEU A 448 -26.24 33.67 3.92
CA LEU A 448 -27.31 32.85 3.35
C LEU A 448 -26.96 32.15 2.01
N GLN A 449 -25.69 32.18 1.60
CA GLN A 449 -25.20 31.65 0.33
C GLN A 449 -23.98 30.75 0.53
N ALA A 450 -23.87 29.73 -0.31
CA ALA A 450 -22.74 28.81 -0.34
C ALA A 450 -22.37 28.41 -1.77
N THR A 451 -21.11 28.04 -1.98
CA THR A 451 -20.64 27.43 -3.22
C THR A 451 -20.44 25.93 -3.05
N ASP A 452 -20.59 25.18 -4.14
CA ASP A 452 -20.29 23.75 -4.19
C ASP A 452 -18.81 23.44 -3.89
N GLY A 453 -18.57 22.36 -3.14
CA GLY A 453 -17.25 21.88 -2.75
C GLY A 453 -16.85 22.27 -1.32
N ALA A 454 -15.77 21.63 -0.83
CA ALA A 454 -15.18 21.96 0.47
C ALA A 454 -14.38 23.27 0.41
N CYS A 455 -14.29 23.98 1.54
CA CYS A 455 -13.53 25.23 1.59
C CYS A 455 -12.03 25.02 1.33
N PRO A 456 -11.37 25.96 0.63
CA PRO A 456 -9.94 25.85 0.39
C PRO A 456 -9.15 26.00 1.69
N VAL A 457 -8.13 25.16 1.85
CA VAL A 457 -7.22 25.18 3.00
C VAL A 457 -5.79 25.37 2.51
N GLU A 458 -5.11 26.40 3.01
CA GLU A 458 -3.71 26.70 2.65
C GLU A 458 -2.72 25.76 3.36
N CYS A 459 -2.60 24.52 2.87
CA CYS A 459 -1.72 23.50 3.46
C CYS A 459 -0.36 23.37 2.74
N GLN A 460 -0.09 24.16 1.69
CA GLN A 460 1.04 23.96 0.78
C GLN A 460 2.40 24.03 1.49
N ASN A 461 2.60 25.01 2.38
CA ASN A 461 3.87 25.17 3.10
C ASN A 461 4.16 23.98 4.03
N GLN A 462 3.16 23.53 4.79
CA GLN A 462 3.29 22.38 5.68
C GLN A 462 3.52 21.09 4.89
N PHE A 463 2.85 20.95 3.74
CA PHE A 463 3.07 19.82 2.84
C PHE A 463 4.50 19.81 2.30
N ILE A 464 5.05 20.94 1.84
CA ILE A 464 6.44 21.03 1.37
C ILE A 464 7.42 20.68 2.49
N ILE A 465 7.22 21.19 3.71
CA ILE A 465 8.06 20.83 4.88
C ILE A 465 8.00 19.33 5.13
N PHE A 466 6.81 18.72 5.08
CA PHE A 466 6.61 17.29 5.25
C PHE A 466 7.38 16.50 4.18
N LEU A 467 7.31 16.93 2.92
CA LEU A 467 8.05 16.30 1.82
C LEU A 467 9.57 16.38 2.03
N MET A 468 10.09 17.54 2.42
CA MET A 468 11.54 17.72 2.65
C MET A 468 12.04 16.79 3.77
N LEU A 469 11.30 16.72 4.88
CA LEU A 469 11.60 15.81 5.98
C LEU A 469 11.49 14.34 5.54
N LEU A 470 10.43 13.98 4.81
CA LEU A 470 10.23 12.63 4.27
C LEU A 470 11.40 12.22 3.38
N CYS A 471 11.83 13.07 2.45
CA CYS A 471 12.99 12.83 1.58
C CYS A 471 14.26 12.58 2.38
N GLY A 472 14.58 13.47 3.32
CA GLY A 472 15.77 13.36 4.16
C GLY A 472 15.78 12.09 4.99
N MET A 473 14.64 11.75 5.60
CA MET A 473 14.47 10.54 6.39
C MET A 473 14.61 9.27 5.53
N LYS A 474 13.97 9.23 4.35
CA LYS A 474 14.06 8.06 3.44
C LYS A 474 15.50 7.87 2.94
N LEU A 475 16.20 8.96 2.61
CA LEU A 475 17.60 8.92 2.20
C LEU A 475 18.49 8.37 3.31
N LEU A 476 18.41 8.94 4.52
CA LEU A 476 19.22 8.52 5.67
C LEU A 476 18.90 7.07 6.08
N SER A 477 17.63 6.71 6.24
CA SER A 477 17.18 5.36 6.59
C SER A 477 17.66 4.31 5.57
N ALA A 478 17.68 4.66 4.28
CA ALA A 478 18.17 3.76 3.24
C ALA A 478 19.66 3.42 3.38
N THR A 479 20.48 4.35 3.90
CA THR A 479 21.92 4.10 4.08
C THR A 479 22.22 2.99 5.10
N GLY A 480 21.38 2.82 6.13
CA GLY A 480 21.57 1.81 7.18
C GLY A 480 21.14 0.39 6.81
N ARG A 481 20.35 0.21 5.73
CA ARG A 481 19.80 -1.10 5.34
C ARG A 481 20.88 -2.14 5.00
N ALA A 482 21.98 -1.72 4.39
CA ALA A 482 23.08 -2.61 4.02
C ALA A 482 23.77 -3.24 5.24
N GLY A 483 23.85 -2.50 6.36
CA GLY A 483 24.44 -2.98 7.61
C GLY A 483 23.62 -4.11 8.25
N ASN A 484 22.29 -3.99 8.25
CA ASN A 484 21.40 -4.97 8.92
C ASN A 484 21.45 -6.36 8.25
N ILE A 485 21.50 -6.41 6.91
CA ILE A 485 21.65 -7.68 6.16
C ILE A 485 23.00 -8.35 6.48
N LEU A 486 24.06 -7.56 6.59
CA LEU A 486 25.41 -8.07 6.84
C LEU A 486 25.56 -8.68 8.24
N ILE A 487 24.87 -8.12 9.25
CA ILE A 487 24.84 -8.66 10.61
C ILE A 487 24.18 -10.04 10.61
N GLN A 488 23.02 -10.18 9.96
CA GLN A 488 22.30 -11.45 9.87
C GLN A 488 23.15 -12.56 9.23
N PHE A 489 23.89 -12.26 8.16
CA PHE A 489 24.76 -13.25 7.51
C PHE A 489 26.00 -13.65 8.33
N ARG A 490 26.40 -12.82 9.29
CA ARG A 490 27.55 -13.09 10.17
C ARG A 490 27.17 -13.81 11.46
N SER A 491 25.91 -13.74 11.89
CA SER A 491 25.42 -14.38 13.11
C SER A 491 25.08 -15.86 12.95
N VAL A 492 25.16 -16.42 11.75
CA VAL A 492 24.79 -17.82 11.45
C VAL A 492 25.87 -18.54 10.67
N SER A 493 25.95 -19.87 10.88
CA SER A 493 26.86 -20.74 10.15
C SER A 493 26.56 -20.66 8.63
N PRO A 494 27.57 -20.81 7.75
CA PRO A 494 27.34 -20.80 6.30
C PRO A 494 26.30 -21.82 5.81
N GLU A 495 26.15 -22.93 6.53
CA GLU A 495 25.23 -24.03 6.22
C GLU A 495 23.78 -23.69 6.55
N ASP A 496 23.55 -22.80 7.51
CA ASP A 496 22.22 -22.42 8.00
C ASP A 496 21.68 -21.12 7.40
N LYS A 497 22.48 -20.40 6.60
CA LYS A 497 22.13 -19.07 6.08
C LYS A 497 20.77 -19.04 5.39
N SER A 498 20.50 -19.97 4.48
CA SER A 498 19.23 -20.02 3.75
C SER A 498 18.04 -20.28 4.66
N VAL A 499 18.18 -21.17 5.65
CA VAL A 499 17.13 -21.49 6.63
C VAL A 499 16.89 -20.29 7.57
N SER A 500 17.96 -19.57 7.94
CA SER A 500 17.84 -18.36 8.78
C SER A 500 17.10 -17.21 8.08
N ILE A 501 17.28 -17.06 6.76
CA ILE A 501 16.53 -16.07 5.96
C ILE A 501 15.06 -16.46 5.89
N ALA A 502 14.77 -17.74 5.63
CA ALA A 502 13.40 -18.24 5.57
C ALA A 502 12.69 -18.10 6.93
N LEU A 503 13.39 -18.38 8.04
CA LEU A 503 12.85 -18.17 9.39
C LEU A 503 12.54 -16.69 9.66
N ALA A 504 13.44 -15.78 9.29
CA ALA A 504 13.20 -14.34 9.44
C ALA A 504 12.02 -13.86 8.58
N GLU A 505 11.86 -14.38 7.37
CA GLU A 505 10.73 -14.06 6.48
C GLU A 505 9.41 -14.56 7.04
N VAL A 506 9.35 -15.80 7.54
CA VAL A 506 8.15 -16.34 8.20
C VAL A 506 7.78 -15.49 9.42
N LEU A 507 8.77 -15.07 10.22
CA LEU A 507 8.55 -14.17 11.35
C LEU A 507 8.01 -12.80 10.90
N LEU A 508 8.53 -12.25 9.80
CA LEU A 508 8.04 -11.01 9.20
C LEU A 508 6.59 -11.15 8.72
N CYS A 509 6.24 -12.22 8.01
CA CYS A 509 4.86 -12.44 7.56
C CYS A 509 3.90 -12.54 8.74
N ALA A 510 4.22 -13.39 9.73
CA ALA A 510 3.34 -13.67 10.85
C ALA A 510 3.15 -12.47 11.79
N VAL A 511 4.21 -11.69 12.04
CA VAL A 511 4.20 -10.64 13.07
C VAL A 511 4.14 -9.24 12.49
N ALA A 512 4.56 -9.00 11.24
CA ALA A 512 4.57 -7.67 10.63
C ALA A 512 3.59 -7.56 9.45
N TYR A 513 3.79 -8.31 8.36
CA TYR A 513 3.06 -8.07 7.12
C TYR A 513 1.56 -8.38 7.22
N ILE A 514 1.16 -9.39 8.00
CA ILE A 514 -0.27 -9.71 8.19
C ILE A 514 -0.96 -8.77 9.20
N PRO A 515 -0.46 -8.58 10.43
CA PRO A 515 -1.19 -7.80 11.44
C PRO A 515 -1.07 -6.28 11.25
N ALA A 516 0.04 -5.76 10.71
CA ALA A 516 0.23 -4.30 10.63
C ALA A 516 -0.78 -3.60 9.72
N PRO A 517 -1.10 -4.07 8.50
CA PRO A 517 -2.12 -3.42 7.67
C PRO A 517 -3.50 -3.41 8.33
N ILE A 518 -3.86 -4.51 9.02
CA ILE A 518 -5.14 -4.61 9.75
C ILE A 518 -5.18 -3.60 10.90
N ILE A 519 -4.12 -3.53 11.71
CA ILE A 519 -4.04 -2.62 12.85
C ILE A 519 -4.06 -1.17 12.39
N TYR A 520 -3.29 -0.80 11.36
CA TYR A 520 -3.33 0.56 10.82
C TYR A 520 -4.68 0.91 10.19
N GLY A 521 -5.36 -0.06 9.58
CA GLY A 521 -6.75 0.09 9.13
C GLY A 521 -7.70 0.40 10.28
N MET A 522 -7.60 -0.34 11.39
CA MET A 522 -8.40 -0.07 12.59
C MET A 522 -8.09 1.30 13.21
N LEU A 523 -6.83 1.75 13.19
CA LEU A 523 -6.46 3.09 13.69
C LEU A 523 -7.06 4.21 12.83
N LEU A 524 -7.10 4.03 11.50
CA LEU A 524 -7.78 4.95 10.59
C LEU A 524 -9.27 5.02 10.89
N ASP A 525 -9.92 3.86 10.98
CA ASP A 525 -11.36 3.75 11.27
C ASP A 525 -11.71 4.34 12.63
N TYR A 526 -10.86 4.15 13.65
CA TYR A 526 -11.03 4.75 14.98
C TYR A 526 -11.02 6.29 14.93
N SER A 527 -10.24 6.89 14.03
CA SER A 527 -10.19 8.35 13.86
C SER A 527 -11.35 8.91 13.03
N CYS A 528 -12.34 8.10 12.65
CA CYS A 528 -13.46 8.56 11.84
C CYS A 528 -14.41 9.48 12.61
N LEU A 529 -14.69 10.66 12.06
CA LEU A 529 -15.67 11.62 12.57
C LEU A 529 -17.07 11.35 12.00
N VAL A 530 -17.15 11.11 10.70
CA VAL A 530 -18.42 10.90 9.99
C VAL A 530 -18.33 9.67 9.11
N TRP A 531 -19.08 8.63 9.51
CA TRP A 531 -19.23 7.40 8.76
C TRP A 531 -20.24 7.58 7.62
N GLY A 532 -19.97 6.95 6.48
CA GLY A 532 -20.99 6.74 5.46
C GLY A 532 -21.90 5.61 5.90
N GLU A 533 -23.20 5.88 6.00
CA GLU A 533 -24.22 4.86 6.29
C GLU A 533 -25.02 4.58 5.03
N ALA A 534 -25.19 3.30 4.70
CA ALA A 534 -26.08 2.84 3.64
C ALA A 534 -26.88 1.66 4.17
N CYS A 535 -28.20 1.72 4.06
CA CYS A 535 -29.09 0.63 4.48
C CYS A 535 -28.93 0.21 5.95
N GLY A 536 -28.51 1.14 6.83
CA GLY A 536 -28.28 0.87 8.25
C GLY A 536 -26.92 0.22 8.58
N VAL A 537 -26.05 0.03 7.58
CA VAL A 537 -24.69 -0.49 7.75
C VAL A 537 -23.66 0.62 7.58
N THR A 538 -22.65 0.61 8.45
CA THR A 538 -21.51 1.54 8.42
C THR A 538 -20.51 1.12 7.35
N GLY A 539 -20.21 2.02 6.42
CA GLY A 539 -19.32 1.79 5.29
C GLY A 539 -17.98 2.50 5.41
N ASN A 540 -17.58 3.26 4.38
CA ASN A 540 -16.36 4.06 4.41
C ASN A 540 -16.52 5.28 5.32
N CYS A 541 -15.41 5.77 5.85
CA CYS A 541 -15.40 7.04 6.55
C CYS A 541 -15.21 8.21 5.58
N TRP A 542 -16.06 9.23 5.68
CA TRP A 542 -16.02 10.45 4.86
C TRP A 542 -15.01 11.47 5.38
N LEU A 543 -15.00 11.67 6.71
CA LEU A 543 -14.21 12.70 7.38
C LEU A 543 -13.48 12.10 8.58
N TYR A 544 -12.19 12.35 8.67
CA TYR A 544 -11.32 11.84 9.73
C TYR A 544 -10.88 12.99 10.64
N ASN A 545 -10.74 12.70 11.93
CA ASN A 545 -10.11 13.60 12.87
C ASN A 545 -8.61 13.66 12.57
N GLY A 546 -8.18 14.72 11.90
CA GLY A 546 -6.80 14.86 11.42
C GLY A 546 -5.75 14.79 12.55
N LYS A 547 -6.07 15.30 13.75
CA LYS A 547 -5.16 15.29 14.91
C LYS A 547 -4.99 13.89 15.47
N ILE A 548 -6.08 13.20 15.79
CA ILE A 548 -6.06 11.83 16.32
C ILE A 548 -5.38 10.91 15.30
N LEU A 549 -5.73 11.03 14.02
CA LEU A 549 -5.14 10.22 12.96
C LEU A 549 -3.62 10.39 12.87
N ARG A 550 -3.11 11.63 12.92
CA ARG A 550 -1.65 11.88 12.94
C ARG A 550 -0.97 11.23 14.12
N TYR A 551 -1.53 11.38 15.31
CA TYR A 551 -0.93 10.86 16.53
C TYR A 551 -0.91 9.34 16.53
N LEU A 552 -2.02 8.69 16.19
CA LEU A 552 -2.10 7.23 16.12
C LEU A 552 -1.10 6.67 15.13
N LEU A 553 -1.11 7.12 13.87
CA LEU A 553 -0.23 6.54 12.85
C LEU A 553 1.26 6.79 13.14
N ASN A 554 1.61 8.02 13.53
CA ASN A 554 3.02 8.37 13.74
C ASN A 554 3.58 7.83 15.06
N PHE A 555 2.81 7.85 16.16
CA PHE A 555 3.28 7.29 17.43
C PHE A 555 3.29 5.76 17.41
N THR A 556 2.33 5.10 16.74
CA THR A 556 2.41 3.65 16.53
C THR A 556 3.63 3.28 15.67
N ALA A 557 3.93 4.04 14.60
CA ALA A 557 5.14 3.83 13.81
C ALA A 557 6.41 4.05 14.65
N SER A 558 6.46 5.12 15.44
CA SER A 558 7.61 5.47 16.28
C SER A 558 7.83 4.47 17.40
N GLY A 559 6.78 4.06 18.12
CA GLY A 559 6.86 3.11 19.23
C GLY A 559 7.41 1.76 18.81
N ASN A 560 6.97 1.25 17.65
CA ASN A 560 7.51 0.00 17.08
C ASN A 560 8.99 0.11 16.68
N LYS A 561 9.42 1.28 16.20
CA LYS A 561 10.84 1.56 15.90
C LYS A 561 11.69 1.73 17.16
N THR A 562 11.14 2.30 18.23
CA THR A 562 11.81 2.33 19.53
C THR A 562 12.02 0.92 20.07
N LEU A 563 11.01 0.05 19.96
CA LEU A 563 11.13 -1.35 20.37
C LEU A 563 12.22 -2.09 19.58
N LYS A 564 12.34 -1.82 18.27
CA LYS A 564 13.48 -2.29 17.46
C LYS A 564 14.81 -1.86 18.05
N LEU A 565 15.02 -0.57 18.37
CA LEU A 565 16.28 -0.08 18.92
C LEU A 565 16.64 -0.78 20.22
N LEU A 566 15.68 -0.91 21.14
CA LEU A 566 15.88 -1.62 22.42
C LEU A 566 16.32 -3.07 22.19
N LYS A 567 15.69 -3.78 21.24
CA LYS A 567 16.05 -5.16 20.90
C LYS A 567 17.40 -5.25 20.18
N PHE A 568 17.76 -4.26 19.37
CA PHE A 568 19.07 -4.19 18.72
C PHE A 568 20.19 -3.96 19.74
N PHE A 569 20.00 -3.06 20.72
CA PHE A 569 20.93 -2.88 21.83
C PHE A 569 21.08 -4.15 22.66
N ALA A 570 19.97 -4.83 22.99
CA ALA A 570 20.01 -6.11 23.67
C ALA A 570 20.84 -7.14 22.88
N ALA A 571 20.72 -7.18 21.54
CA ALA A 571 21.52 -8.05 20.69
C ALA A 571 23.03 -7.74 20.68
N MET A 572 23.44 -6.51 21.02
CA MET A 572 24.85 -6.11 21.09
C MET A 572 25.48 -6.37 22.47
N ILE A 573 24.68 -6.52 23.53
CA ILE A 573 25.15 -6.82 24.88
C ILE A 573 25.47 -8.32 25.05
N TYR A 574 24.76 -9.18 24.32
CA TYR A 574 25.00 -10.63 24.24
C TYR A 574 25.97 -10.98 23.12
#